data_AF-A0AA51RWN3-F1
#
_entry.id   AF-A0AA51RWN3-F1
#
_cell.length_a   1.000
_cell.length_b   1.000
_cell.length_c   1.000
_cell.angle_alpha   90.00
_cell.angle_beta   90.00
_cell.angle_gamma   90.00
#
_symmetry.space_group_name_H-M   'P 1'
#
loop_
_entity.id
_entity.type
_entity.pdbx_description
1 polymer ?
#
loop_
_entity_poly.entity_id
_entity_poly.type
_entity_poly.pdbx_seq_one_letter_code
_entity_poly.pdbx_strand_id
1 'polypeptide(L)'
;MRAIFSVLILIYSLSVQAWEVRDHYKDESKYNLLLRGGQISDLGKIIGEESRKLSGINLGRVIQLNSGSLQVEVQGYLSEHYPNELKAAYTSAGNMHNPKVKPLRKPFQEALLNCSYIKSIAKVLRDHNYEVVGVSTEKFMLINGKHFDAMVWLEIEQLTSKASRTPQAAPLL
;
A
#
# COMPACT_ATOMS: atom_id res chain seq x y z
N MET A 1 -4.83 -16.70 -58.82
CA MET A 1 -5.66 -15.99 -57.82
C MET A 1 -4.86 -15.89 -56.53
N ARG A 2 -4.43 -14.69 -56.13
CA ARG A 2 -3.74 -14.42 -54.87
C ARG A 2 -4.76 -13.87 -53.89
N ALA A 3 -5.10 -14.62 -52.84
CA ALA A 3 -5.87 -14.08 -51.73
C ALA A 3 -4.91 -13.37 -50.77
N ILE A 4 -5.03 -12.05 -50.69
CA ILE A 4 -4.37 -11.23 -49.68
C ILE A 4 -5.20 -11.39 -48.39
N PHE A 5 -4.69 -12.14 -47.42
CA PHE A 5 -5.22 -12.09 -46.07
C PHE A 5 -4.69 -10.83 -45.40
N SER A 6 -5.50 -9.78 -45.40
CA SER A 6 -5.33 -8.62 -44.52
C SER A 6 -5.51 -9.10 -43.07
N VAL A 7 -4.42 -9.22 -42.33
CA VAL A 7 -4.45 -9.42 -40.89
C VAL A 7 -4.75 -8.04 -40.27
N LEU A 8 -6.01 -7.83 -39.89
CA LEU A 8 -6.39 -6.78 -38.96
C LEU A 8 -5.76 -7.12 -37.59
N ILE A 9 -4.69 -6.42 -37.22
CA ILE A 9 -4.22 -6.42 -35.83
C ILE A 9 -5.16 -5.49 -35.05
N LEU A 10 -6.23 -6.07 -34.51
CA LEU A 10 -6.97 -5.49 -33.40
C LEU A 10 -6.02 -5.48 -32.19
N ILE A 11 -5.40 -4.33 -31.93
CA ILE A 11 -4.72 -4.07 -30.66
C ILE A 11 -5.83 -3.99 -29.61
N TYR A 12 -6.22 -5.15 -29.07
CA TYR A 12 -6.90 -5.20 -27.79
C TYR A 12 -5.95 -4.54 -26.80
N SER A 13 -6.39 -3.44 -26.20
CA SER A 13 -5.79 -2.84 -25.03
C SER A 13 -5.78 -3.90 -23.93
N LEU A 14 -4.69 -4.68 -23.86
CA LEU A 14 -4.37 -5.46 -22.70
C LEU A 14 -4.38 -4.46 -21.55
N SER A 15 -5.34 -4.61 -20.64
CA SER A 15 -5.25 -4.01 -19.32
C SER A 15 -4.06 -4.70 -18.67
N VAL A 16 -2.86 -4.19 -18.94
CA VAL A 16 -1.63 -4.73 -18.38
C VAL A 16 -1.70 -4.44 -16.89
N GLN A 17 -2.14 -5.46 -16.16
CA GLN A 17 -2.16 -5.50 -14.72
C GLN A 17 -0.70 -5.56 -14.28
N ALA A 18 -0.19 -4.47 -13.71
CA ALA A 18 1.21 -4.37 -13.36
C ALA A 18 1.43 -3.44 -12.18
N TRP A 19 2.65 -3.43 -11.66
CA TRP A 19 3.12 -2.32 -10.86
C TRP A 19 3.85 -1.33 -11.77
N GLU A 20 3.58 -0.04 -11.57
CA GLU A 20 4.19 1.05 -12.33
C GLU A 20 5.18 1.78 -11.42
N VAL A 21 6.44 1.88 -11.82
CA VAL A 21 7.44 2.69 -11.12
C VAL A 21 7.30 4.15 -11.52
N ARG A 22 7.24 5.06 -10.54
CA ARG A 22 7.25 6.51 -10.76
C ARG A 22 8.21 7.22 -9.82
N ASP A 23 8.87 8.27 -10.31
CA ASP A 23 9.77 9.06 -9.48
C ASP A 23 9.01 9.73 -8.33
N HIS A 24 9.69 9.87 -7.19
CA HIS A 24 9.17 10.63 -6.09
C HIS A 24 9.12 12.11 -6.48
N TYR A 25 7.99 12.76 -6.24
CA TYR A 25 7.81 14.16 -6.59
C TYR A 25 8.83 14.99 -5.78
N LYS A 26 9.93 15.41 -6.45
CA LYS A 26 11.09 16.20 -6.01
C LYS A 26 12.44 15.46 -5.85
N ASP A 27 12.49 14.13 -5.94
CA ASP A 27 13.76 13.40 -5.75
C ASP A 27 13.84 12.22 -6.73
N GLU A 28 14.62 12.37 -7.81
CA GLU A 28 14.81 11.34 -8.84
C GLU A 28 15.57 10.10 -8.33
N SER A 29 16.23 10.20 -7.16
CA SER A 29 16.93 9.06 -6.56
C SER A 29 16.00 8.09 -5.83
N LYS A 30 14.74 8.48 -5.64
CA LYS A 30 13.71 7.71 -4.95
C LYS A 30 12.49 7.56 -5.83
N TYR A 31 11.87 6.39 -5.79
CA TYR A 31 10.65 6.15 -6.55
C TYR A 31 9.55 5.53 -5.69
N ASN A 32 8.34 5.58 -6.23
CA ASN A 32 7.14 4.95 -5.71
C ASN A 32 6.65 3.89 -6.69
N LEU A 33 6.18 2.76 -6.17
CA LEU A 33 5.44 1.78 -6.95
C LEU A 33 3.95 2.08 -6.90
N LEU A 34 3.28 2.10 -8.04
CA LEU A 34 1.84 2.24 -8.14
C LEU A 34 1.21 0.91 -8.51
N LEU A 35 0.22 0.47 -7.75
CA LEU A 35 -0.58 -0.70 -8.09
C LEU A 35 -1.54 -0.38 -9.26
N ARG A 36 -1.37 -1.03 -10.41
CA ARG A 36 -2.32 -1.03 -11.54
C ARG A 36 -2.99 -2.39 -11.69
N GLY A 37 -3.58 -2.89 -10.60
CA GLY A 37 -4.29 -4.18 -10.60
C GLY A 37 -3.39 -5.42 -10.69
N GLY A 38 -2.08 -5.28 -10.42
CA GLY A 38 -1.12 -6.39 -10.37
C GLY A 38 -1.30 -7.30 -9.14
N GLN A 39 -0.72 -8.50 -9.20
CA GLN A 39 -0.71 -9.43 -8.06
C GLN A 39 0.46 -9.10 -7.12
N ILE A 40 0.34 -9.48 -5.84
CA ILE A 40 1.45 -9.36 -4.88
C ILE A 40 2.66 -10.22 -5.34
N SER A 41 2.42 -11.33 -6.04
CA SER A 41 3.49 -12.17 -6.60
C SER A 41 4.40 -11.40 -7.57
N ASP A 42 3.85 -10.42 -8.28
CA ASP A 42 4.61 -9.64 -9.28
C ASP A 42 5.45 -8.54 -8.62
N LEU A 43 5.09 -8.15 -7.39
CA LEU A 43 5.76 -7.07 -6.66
C LEU A 43 7.25 -7.39 -6.46
N GLY A 44 7.57 -8.61 -6.01
CA GLY A 44 8.96 -9.02 -5.76
C GLY A 44 9.82 -9.00 -7.02
N LYS A 45 9.26 -9.48 -8.15
CA LYS A 45 9.93 -9.42 -9.45
C LYS A 45 10.29 -7.97 -9.82
N ILE A 46 9.32 -7.07 -9.69
CA ILE A 46 9.49 -5.66 -10.07
C ILE A 46 10.50 -4.95 -9.16
N ILE A 47 10.48 -5.23 -7.85
CA ILE A 47 11.50 -4.70 -6.93
C ILE A 47 12.89 -5.25 -7.28
N GLY A 48 12.99 -6.54 -7.66
CA GLY A 48 14.26 -7.17 -8.03
C GLY A 48 14.87 -6.67 -9.35
N GLU A 49 14.04 -6.22 -10.29
CA GLU A 49 14.46 -5.64 -11.57
C GLU A 49 14.84 -4.15 -11.46
N GLU A 50 14.42 -3.47 -10.39
CA GLU A 50 14.63 -2.04 -10.20
C GLU A 50 15.91 -1.76 -9.41
N SER A 51 16.81 -0.98 -10.01
CA SER A 51 18.13 -0.70 -9.45
C SER A 51 18.14 0.52 -8.51
N ARG A 52 17.09 1.33 -8.56
CA ARG A 52 16.96 2.53 -7.72
C ARG A 52 16.49 2.18 -6.30
N LYS A 53 16.45 3.18 -5.41
CA LYS A 53 15.89 3.04 -4.06
C LYS A 53 14.38 3.32 -4.03
N LEU A 54 13.61 2.39 -3.51
CA LEU A 54 12.16 2.57 -3.31
C LEU A 54 11.90 3.39 -2.03
N SER A 55 10.94 4.31 -2.07
CA SER A 55 10.52 5.14 -0.93
C SER A 55 9.06 4.98 -0.53
N GLY A 56 8.23 4.40 -1.39
CA GLY A 56 6.83 4.14 -1.05
C GLY A 56 6.08 3.32 -2.07
N ILE A 57 4.89 2.88 -1.68
CA ILE A 57 3.98 2.13 -2.55
C ILE A 57 2.59 2.76 -2.49
N ASN A 58 2.05 3.21 -3.62
CA ASN A 58 0.66 3.62 -3.74
C ASN A 58 -0.20 2.40 -4.07
N LEU A 59 -1.10 2.04 -3.16
CA LEU A 59 -2.03 0.92 -3.32
C LEU A 59 -3.31 1.33 -4.06
N GLY A 60 -3.48 2.62 -4.39
CA GLY A 60 -4.71 3.15 -4.93
C GLY A 60 -5.81 3.23 -3.87
N ARG A 61 -7.06 3.07 -4.31
CA ARG A 61 -8.24 3.15 -3.43
C ARG A 61 -8.46 1.83 -2.70
N VAL A 62 -8.63 1.87 -1.39
CA VAL A 62 -8.88 0.67 -0.57
C VAL A 62 -10.10 -0.12 -1.03
N ILE A 63 -11.16 0.56 -1.48
CA ILE A 63 -12.35 -0.14 -1.99
C ILE A 63 -12.07 -0.95 -3.28
N GLN A 64 -11.01 -0.59 -4.02
CA GLN A 64 -10.63 -1.24 -5.28
C GLN A 64 -9.58 -2.34 -5.09
N LEU A 65 -8.89 -2.38 -3.95
CA LEU A 65 -8.14 -3.57 -3.55
C LEU A 65 -9.14 -4.71 -3.40
N ASN A 66 -8.82 -5.95 -3.78
CA ASN A 66 -9.75 -7.08 -3.68
C ASN A 66 -10.21 -7.26 -2.21
N SER A 67 -11.35 -6.67 -1.85
CA SER A 67 -11.52 -5.94 -0.57
C SER A 67 -12.35 -6.67 0.49
N GLY A 68 -12.89 -7.84 0.17
CA GLY A 68 -13.77 -8.56 1.10
C GLY A 68 -13.09 -8.82 2.45
N SER A 69 -11.90 -9.41 2.44
CA SER A 69 -11.13 -9.70 3.66
C SER A 69 -10.57 -8.44 4.32
N LEU A 70 -10.03 -7.51 3.55
CA LEU A 70 -9.42 -6.29 4.10
C LEU A 70 -10.44 -5.41 4.84
N GLN A 71 -11.65 -5.23 4.30
CA GLN A 71 -12.69 -4.46 4.99
C GLN A 71 -13.09 -5.13 6.31
N VAL A 72 -13.23 -6.45 6.32
CA VAL A 72 -13.58 -7.22 7.53
C VAL A 72 -12.47 -7.11 8.58
N GLU A 73 -11.21 -7.26 8.18
CA GLU A 73 -10.07 -7.14 9.11
C GLU A 73 -9.95 -5.73 9.69
N VAL A 74 -10.10 -4.69 8.86
CA VAL A 74 -10.07 -3.30 9.32
C VAL A 74 -11.23 -3.01 10.28
N GLN A 75 -12.45 -3.43 9.94
CA GLN A 75 -13.61 -3.28 10.82
C GLN A 75 -13.44 -4.03 12.13
N GLY A 76 -12.90 -5.26 12.08
CA GLY A 76 -12.62 -6.07 13.27
C GLY A 76 -11.63 -5.37 14.20
N TYR A 77 -10.49 -4.94 13.65
CA TYR A 77 -9.47 -4.20 14.40
C TYR A 77 -10.04 -2.93 15.04
N LEU A 78 -10.79 -2.11 14.28
CA LEU A 78 -11.38 -0.89 14.81
C LEU A 78 -12.46 -1.15 15.86
N SER A 79 -13.23 -2.24 15.72
CA SER A 79 -14.25 -2.61 16.71
C SER A 79 -13.63 -3.04 18.03
N GLU A 80 -12.48 -3.70 17.97
CA GLU A 80 -11.75 -4.16 19.15
C GLU A 80 -11.02 -3.02 19.88
N HIS A 81 -10.30 -2.19 19.13
CA HIS A 81 -9.39 -1.19 19.72
C HIS A 81 -9.98 0.22 19.81
N TYR A 82 -10.95 0.57 18.96
CA TYR A 82 -11.53 1.91 18.83
C TYR A 82 -13.07 1.91 18.71
N PRO A 83 -13.80 1.18 19.59
CA PRO A 83 -15.24 0.96 19.44
C PRO A 83 -16.07 2.25 19.50
N ASN A 84 -15.64 3.24 20.28
CA ASN A 84 -16.38 4.49 20.48
C ASN A 84 -16.30 5.39 19.24
N GLU A 85 -15.11 5.55 18.69
CA GLU A 85 -14.84 6.28 17.46
C GLU A 85 -15.53 5.61 16.28
N LEU A 86 -15.50 4.27 16.23
CA LEU A 86 -16.17 3.50 15.19
C LEU A 86 -17.69 3.70 15.22
N LYS A 87 -18.30 3.57 16.39
CA LYS A 87 -19.73 3.82 16.59
C LYS A 87 -20.11 5.26 16.24
N ALA A 88 -19.31 6.24 16.65
CA ALA A 88 -19.53 7.64 16.34
C ALA A 88 -19.48 7.92 14.81
N ALA A 89 -18.56 7.28 14.10
CA ALA A 89 -18.48 7.39 12.64
C ALA A 89 -19.68 6.76 11.93
N TYR A 90 -20.12 5.57 12.37
CA TYR A 90 -21.29 4.88 11.79
C TYR A 90 -22.58 5.68 11.93
N THR A 91 -22.77 6.37 13.06
CA THR A 91 -23.96 7.21 13.30
C THR A 91 -23.99 8.51 12.48
N SER A 92 -22.98 8.79 11.66
CA SER A 92 -22.87 10.06 10.92
C SER A 92 -22.46 9.86 9.45
N ALA A 93 -22.60 8.64 8.93
CA ALA A 93 -22.19 8.29 7.58
C ALA A 93 -22.82 9.18 6.49
N GLY A 94 -22.02 9.69 5.55
CA GLY A 94 -22.56 10.41 4.39
C GLY A 94 -21.67 11.43 3.68
N ASN A 95 -20.48 11.80 4.20
CA ASN A 95 -19.64 12.80 3.49
C ASN A 95 -18.16 12.74 3.92
N MET A 96 -17.25 13.08 3.00
CA MET A 96 -15.79 13.23 3.24
C MET A 96 -15.46 14.28 4.31
N HIS A 97 -16.39 15.20 4.57
CA HIS A 97 -16.29 16.25 5.58
C HIS A 97 -16.87 15.87 6.94
N ASN A 98 -17.27 14.61 7.16
CA ASN A 98 -17.84 14.20 8.44
C ASN A 98 -16.80 14.35 9.57
N PRO A 99 -17.01 15.26 10.54
CA PRO A 99 -16.07 15.48 11.62
C PRO A 99 -15.90 14.25 12.52
N LYS A 100 -16.88 13.33 12.54
CA LYS A 100 -16.82 12.08 13.32
C LYS A 100 -16.01 10.97 12.63
N VAL A 101 -15.72 11.09 11.33
CA VAL A 101 -14.81 10.16 10.62
C VAL A 101 -13.36 10.56 10.83
N LYS A 102 -13.07 11.86 11.00
CA LYS A 102 -11.70 12.37 11.17
C LYS A 102 -10.93 11.67 12.31
N PRO A 103 -11.50 11.43 13.51
CA PRO A 103 -10.82 10.69 14.58
C PRO A 103 -10.37 9.27 14.19
N LEU A 104 -11.07 8.61 13.26
CA LEU A 104 -10.72 7.26 12.81
C LEU A 104 -9.55 7.20 11.84
N ARG A 105 -9.03 8.34 11.34
CA ARG A 105 -7.99 8.31 10.30
C ARG A 105 -6.70 7.62 10.75
N LYS A 106 -6.21 7.94 11.95
CA LYS A 106 -5.03 7.29 12.55
C LYS A 106 -5.31 5.83 12.92
N PRO A 107 -6.41 5.51 13.66
CA PRO A 107 -6.84 4.13 13.88
C PRO A 107 -6.94 3.29 12.60
N PHE A 108 -7.44 3.88 11.51
CA PHE A 108 -7.54 3.20 10.21
C PHE A 108 -6.17 2.88 9.61
N GLN A 109 -5.19 3.78 9.74
CA GLN A 109 -3.81 3.53 9.33
C GLN A 109 -3.16 2.40 10.14
N GLU A 110 -3.41 2.35 11.45
CA GLU A 110 -2.96 1.26 12.32
C GLU A 110 -3.63 -0.06 11.96
N ALA A 111 -4.93 -0.04 11.69
CA ALA A 111 -5.68 -1.22 11.23
C ALA A 111 -5.12 -1.76 9.92
N LEU A 112 -4.80 -0.87 8.98
CA LEU A 112 -4.15 -1.21 7.71
C LEU A 112 -2.79 -1.88 7.94
N LEU A 113 -1.93 -1.34 8.80
CA LEU A 113 -0.63 -1.97 9.13
C LEU A 113 -0.78 -3.38 9.75
N ASN A 114 -1.92 -3.66 10.38
CA ASN A 114 -2.18 -4.94 11.03
C ASN A 114 -2.92 -5.95 10.15
N CYS A 115 -3.39 -5.56 8.96
CA CYS A 115 -4.13 -6.46 8.08
C CYS A 115 -3.21 -7.43 7.33
N SER A 116 -3.75 -8.59 6.98
CA SER A 116 -3.08 -9.67 6.27
C SER A 116 -2.51 -9.20 4.93
N TYR A 117 -3.27 -8.38 4.20
CA TYR A 117 -2.87 -7.85 2.88
C TYR A 117 -1.57 -7.02 2.97
N ILE A 118 -1.50 -6.06 3.90
CA ILE A 118 -0.29 -5.25 4.07
C ILE A 118 0.84 -6.08 4.68
N LYS A 119 0.55 -7.05 5.56
CA LYS A 119 1.54 -8.00 6.06
C LYS A 119 2.16 -8.84 4.93
N SER A 120 1.38 -9.25 3.93
CA SER A 120 1.89 -9.95 2.74
C SER A 120 2.81 -9.06 1.90
N ILE A 121 2.44 -7.79 1.69
CA ILE A 121 3.31 -6.81 1.01
C ILE A 121 4.59 -6.57 1.80
N ALA A 122 4.48 -6.37 3.12
CA ALA A 122 5.62 -6.15 4.01
C ALA A 122 6.58 -7.35 4.00
N LYS A 123 6.06 -8.58 3.88
CA LYS A 123 6.89 -9.78 3.74
C LYS A 123 7.73 -9.73 2.46
N VAL A 124 7.11 -9.41 1.31
CA VAL A 124 7.83 -9.27 0.04
C VAL A 124 8.88 -8.16 0.13
N LEU A 125 8.54 -7.01 0.71
CA LEU A 125 9.49 -5.92 0.92
C LEU A 125 10.72 -6.34 1.75
N ARG A 126 10.50 -7.09 2.83
CA ARG A 126 11.59 -7.59 3.67
C ARG A 126 12.53 -8.55 2.95
N ASP A 127 11.98 -9.42 2.10
CA ASP A 127 12.78 -10.32 1.26
C ASP A 127 13.71 -9.52 0.30
N HIS A 128 13.40 -8.23 0.06
CA HIS A 128 14.17 -7.29 -0.76
C HIS A 128 14.86 -6.18 0.06
N ASN A 129 15.11 -6.38 1.36
CA ASN A 129 15.77 -5.41 2.25
C ASN A 129 15.03 -4.07 2.41
N TYR A 130 13.70 -4.10 2.38
CA TYR A 130 12.86 -2.95 2.72
C TYR A 130 11.92 -3.28 3.88
N GLU A 131 11.46 -2.26 4.59
CA GLU A 131 10.40 -2.39 5.58
C GLU A 131 9.34 -1.31 5.41
N VAL A 132 8.09 -1.65 5.74
CA VAL A 132 7.00 -0.67 5.84
C VAL A 132 7.13 0.04 7.17
N VAL A 133 7.37 1.35 7.15
CA VAL A 133 7.53 2.19 8.35
C VAL A 133 6.27 2.98 8.68
N GLY A 134 5.35 3.11 7.72
CA GLY A 134 4.15 3.91 7.90
C GLY A 134 3.11 3.71 6.81
N VAL A 135 1.93 4.29 7.06
CA VAL A 135 0.83 4.36 6.10
C VAL A 135 0.28 5.78 6.10
N SER A 136 0.32 6.44 4.95
CA SER A 136 -0.40 7.69 4.71
C SER A 136 -1.66 7.44 3.91
N THR A 137 -2.68 8.24 4.19
CA THR A 137 -3.99 8.15 3.54
C THR A 137 -4.40 9.50 3.00
N GLU A 138 -5.18 9.52 1.93
CA GLU A 138 -5.90 10.70 1.45
C GLU A 138 -7.35 10.36 1.13
N LYS A 139 -8.22 11.39 1.14
CA LYS A 139 -9.65 11.25 0.83
C LYS A 139 -10.33 10.15 1.68
N PHE A 140 -9.91 10.02 2.93
CA PHE A 140 -10.44 9.03 3.87
C PHE A 140 -11.92 9.29 4.16
N MET A 141 -12.75 8.28 3.94
CA MET A 141 -14.19 8.38 4.09
C MET A 141 -14.81 7.02 4.41
N LEU A 142 -16.07 7.07 4.83
CA LEU A 142 -16.90 5.90 5.06
C LEU A 142 -18.05 5.91 4.05
N ILE A 143 -18.10 4.89 3.19
CA ILE A 143 -19.08 4.71 2.13
C ILE A 143 -20.27 3.92 2.68
N ASN A 144 -21.47 4.46 2.51
CA ASN A 144 -22.75 3.87 2.94
C ASN A 144 -22.76 3.43 4.42
N GLY A 145 -21.95 4.08 5.26
CA GLY A 145 -21.86 3.78 6.68
C GLY A 145 -21.27 2.41 7.02
N LYS A 146 -20.59 1.77 6.07
CA LYS A 146 -20.08 0.40 6.26
C LYS A 146 -18.65 0.23 5.77
N HIS A 147 -18.32 0.74 4.60
CA HIS A 147 -17.02 0.46 3.97
C HIS A 147 -16.08 1.64 4.12
N PHE A 148 -14.85 1.39 4.55
CA PHE A 148 -13.82 2.41 4.57
C PHE A 148 -13.19 2.56 3.19
N ASP A 149 -12.95 3.80 2.78
CA ASP A 149 -12.22 4.08 1.56
C ASP A 149 -11.25 5.24 1.76
N ALA A 150 -10.10 5.11 1.12
CA ALA A 150 -9.01 6.08 1.11
C ALA A 150 -8.10 5.75 -0.06
N MET A 151 -7.39 6.77 -0.57
CA MET A 151 -6.15 6.52 -1.28
C MET A 151 -5.07 6.18 -0.24
N VAL A 152 -4.29 5.11 -0.47
CA VAL A 152 -3.31 4.60 0.49
C VAL A 152 -1.92 4.60 -0.09
N TRP A 153 -0.97 5.12 0.69
CA TRP A 153 0.45 5.04 0.45
C TRP A 153 1.12 4.32 1.61
N LEU A 154 1.88 3.28 1.30
CA LEU A 154 2.83 2.68 2.23
C LEU A 154 4.11 3.50 2.16
N GLU A 155 4.59 3.94 3.32
CA GLU A 155 5.90 4.55 3.49
C GLU A 155 6.88 3.44 3.80
N ILE A 156 8.00 3.42 3.08
CA ILE A 156 8.98 2.36 3.24
C ILE A 156 10.40 2.90 3.39
N GLU A 157 11.23 2.13 4.06
CA GLU A 157 12.65 2.41 4.20
C GLU A 157 13.46 1.17 3.83
N GLN A 158 14.66 1.41 3.31
CA GLN A 158 15.63 0.35 3.08
C GLN A 158 16.23 -0.03 4.43
N LEU A 159 16.19 -1.32 4.75
CA LEU A 159 16.89 -1.88 5.90
C LEU A 159 18.38 -1.66 5.68
N THR A 160 18.95 -0.71 6.41
CA THR A 160 20.41 -0.56 6.43
C THR A 160 20.97 -1.82 7.10
N SER A 161 21.85 -2.53 6.38
CA SER A 161 22.63 -3.60 6.98
C SER A 161 23.31 -3.01 8.22
N LYS A 162 23.03 -3.54 9.41
CA LYS A 162 23.87 -3.30 10.60
C LYS A 162 25.28 -3.79 10.25
N ALA A 163 26.09 -2.91 9.67
CA ALA A 163 27.52 -3.13 9.56
C ALA A 163 28.07 -3.22 11.00
N SER A 164 28.63 -4.39 11.30
CA SER A 164 29.49 -4.72 12.44
C SER A 164 29.88 -3.53 13.32
N ARG A 165 29.24 -3.42 14.49
CA ARG A 165 29.95 -2.85 15.64
C ARG A 165 30.99 -3.88 16.06
N THR A 166 32.20 -3.76 15.55
CA THR A 166 33.37 -4.36 16.18
C THR A 166 33.38 -3.85 17.63
N PRO A 167 33.40 -4.71 18.66
CA PRO A 167 33.60 -4.24 20.01
C PRO A 167 34.96 -3.54 20.05
N GLN A 168 34.93 -2.24 20.30
CA GLN A 168 36.13 -1.46 20.60
C GLN A 168 36.73 -2.08 21.86
N ALA A 169 37.89 -2.73 21.72
CA ALA A 169 38.62 -3.30 22.84
C ALA A 169 38.85 -2.19 23.87
N ALA A 170 38.42 -2.43 25.12
CA ALA A 170 38.69 -1.54 26.22
C ALA A 170 40.22 -1.42 26.41
N PRO A 171 40.77 -0.22 26.67
CA PRO A 171 42.16 -0.09 27.06
C PRO A 171 42.35 -0.79 28.41
N LEU A 172 43.34 -1.69 28.48
CA LEU A 172 43.83 -2.25 29.73
C LEU A 172 44.40 -1.10 30.56
N LEU A 173 43.86 -0.92 31.77
CA LEU A 173 44.50 -0.16 32.84
C LEU A 173 45.50 -1.04 33.57
#